data_AF-A0A075LGN9-F1
#
_entry.id   AF-A0A075LGN9-F1
#
_cell.length_a   1.000
_cell.length_b   1.000
_cell.length_c   1.000
_cell.angle_alpha   90.00
_cell.angle_beta   90.00
_cell.angle_gamma   90.00
#
_symmetry.space_group_name_H-M   'P 1'
#
loop_
_entity.id
_entity.type
_entity.pdbx_description
1 polymer ?
#
loop_
_entity_poly.entity_id
_entity_poly.type
_entity_poly.pdbx_seq_one_letter_code
_entity_poly.pdbx_strand_id
1 'polypeptide(L)'
;MKRKLVSVAAVAMIGLSVFQPLQAGAAPDETAKNEEVRILVKQKDGVFSTQATDEVKEEHGVRNSFGNEGFTTEVSEKELEELKSDKALEVTEVSVYTKQEVSEKRDISTQAVSDRTPWGIQAIYNNSSITRTSGGNNINIAVLDTGTSVNHPDLAANVEQCVDFTQASSGQVNGTCVDRDGHGTHVSGSALANGGNGSGIFGVAPEADLWAYKVLGDDGRGYSDDIANGIRKAADDGANRGEKVVISMSLGGGQDTLISNAVRYANSRGALVIAATGNSGPYEGSIGYPAALPEAVAVANLENRQQNGTYRVADSSSRGYSRTDGDYVIQQGDVEVSAPGSAILSTYPGNTYASLTGTSMATPHISGLAAKIWSENTGLSSSQVRQTLQSRARANDILGGYGAARGDDYASGFGFPRVQ
;
A
#
# COMPACT_ATOMS: atom_id res chain seq x y z
N MET A 1 35.96 73.26 36.40
CA MET A 1 35.12 74.13 35.56
C MET A 1 33.65 73.75 35.74
N LYS A 2 32.78 74.77 35.70
CA LYS A 2 31.34 74.89 36.06
C LYS A 2 30.42 73.74 35.57
N ARG A 3 29.58 73.13 36.45
CA ARG A 3 28.11 73.33 36.71
C ARG A 3 27.20 72.92 35.53
N LYS A 4 25.94 72.46 35.66
CA LYS A 4 25.05 71.81 36.65
C LYS A 4 23.65 71.87 35.96
N LEU A 5 22.73 70.92 36.25
CA LEU A 5 21.26 70.96 36.04
C LEU A 5 20.72 70.87 34.59
N VAL A 6 19.47 70.47 34.26
CA VAL A 6 18.33 69.65 34.77
C VAL A 6 17.22 69.81 33.69
N SER A 7 16.40 68.75 33.50
CA SER A 7 15.03 68.59 32.94
C SER A 7 14.27 69.71 32.19
N VAL A 8 13.39 69.33 31.25
CA VAL A 8 11.89 69.50 31.29
C VAL A 8 11.20 69.13 29.94
N ALA A 9 10.08 68.40 30.11
CA ALA A 9 8.81 68.19 29.36
C ALA A 9 8.48 68.69 27.94
N ALA A 10 7.48 67.98 27.39
CA ALA A 10 6.78 68.06 26.09
C ALA A 10 5.79 69.23 25.91
N VAL A 11 5.31 69.44 24.66
CA VAL A 11 3.91 69.73 24.22
C VAL A 11 3.83 69.92 22.67
N ALA A 12 2.93 69.15 22.02
CA ALA A 12 1.98 69.39 20.87
C ALA A 12 2.40 70.14 19.57
N MET A 13 1.80 70.04 18.36
CA MET A 13 0.44 69.73 17.85
C MET A 13 0.45 69.47 16.30
N ILE A 14 -0.55 68.71 15.82
CA ILE A 14 -1.32 68.77 14.53
C ILE A 14 -0.62 68.53 13.17
N GLY A 15 -1.14 67.54 12.41
CA GLY A 15 -0.92 67.40 10.97
C GLY A 15 -1.92 66.46 10.26
N LEU A 16 -2.98 67.07 9.70
CA LEU A 16 -3.94 66.67 8.67
C LEU A 16 -4.31 65.19 8.36
N SER A 17 -5.62 64.98 8.44
CA SER A 17 -6.46 63.91 7.88
C SER A 17 -6.42 63.79 6.35
N VAL A 18 -6.29 62.57 5.84
CA VAL A 18 -6.71 62.18 4.48
C VAL A 18 -7.79 61.10 4.64
N PHE A 19 -9.00 61.41 4.18
CA PHE A 19 -10.12 60.48 4.07
C PHE A 19 -9.80 59.44 2.98
N GLN A 20 -9.82 58.15 3.32
CA GLN A 20 -10.02 57.07 2.35
C GLN A 20 -11.46 56.56 2.48
N PRO A 21 -12.18 56.32 1.37
CA PRO A 21 -13.54 55.81 1.43
C PRO A 21 -13.55 54.38 1.97
N LEU A 22 -14.47 54.10 2.89
CA LEU A 22 -14.81 52.74 3.32
C LEU A 22 -15.17 51.92 2.08
N GLN A 23 -14.32 50.94 1.75
CA GLN A 23 -14.69 49.86 0.86
C GLN A 23 -15.66 48.97 1.64
N ALA A 24 -16.89 48.91 1.16
CA ALA A 24 -17.94 48.04 1.68
C ALA A 24 -17.40 46.60 1.79
N GLY A 25 -17.69 45.96 2.93
CA GLY A 25 -17.26 44.61 3.22
C GLY A 25 -17.56 43.68 2.05
N ALA A 26 -16.54 42.96 1.60
CA ALA A 26 -16.72 41.78 0.78
C ALA A 26 -17.68 40.86 1.54
N ALA A 27 -18.77 40.46 0.87
CA ALA A 27 -19.62 39.38 1.33
C ALA A 27 -18.74 38.17 1.64
N PRO A 28 -19.03 37.40 2.71
CA PRO A 28 -18.36 36.12 2.91
C PRO A 28 -18.59 35.28 1.66
N ASP A 29 -17.49 34.78 1.10
CA ASP A 29 -17.46 33.89 -0.04
C ASP A 29 -18.23 32.61 0.35
N GLU A 30 -19.49 32.49 -0.07
CA GLU A 30 -20.33 31.29 0.03
C GLU A 30 -19.86 30.19 -0.95
N THR A 31 -18.55 29.91 -0.95
CA THR A 31 -17.99 28.73 -1.61
C THR A 31 -17.09 27.95 -0.65
N ALA A 32 -17.52 27.82 0.60
CA ALA A 32 -17.17 26.63 1.36
C ALA A 32 -17.83 25.46 0.63
N LYS A 33 -17.07 24.74 -0.21
CA LYS A 33 -17.46 23.38 -0.58
C LYS A 33 -17.77 22.68 0.73
N ASN A 34 -19.01 22.21 0.91
CA ASN A 34 -19.29 21.25 1.98
C ASN A 34 -18.29 20.12 1.77
N GLU A 35 -17.29 20.03 2.64
CA GLU A 35 -16.36 18.91 2.60
C GLU A 35 -17.17 17.68 3.02
N GLU A 36 -17.45 16.83 2.03
CA GLU A 36 -18.09 15.55 2.28
C GLU A 36 -17.08 14.64 2.98
N VAL A 37 -17.55 13.99 4.03
CA VAL A 37 -16.80 13.02 4.83
C VAL A 37 -17.32 11.63 4.50
N ARG A 38 -16.40 10.72 4.21
CA ARG A 38 -16.74 9.32 3.97
C ARG A 38 -16.87 8.56 5.28
N ILE A 39 -18.00 7.90 5.47
CA ILE A 39 -18.37 7.23 6.73
C ILE A 39 -18.74 5.78 6.49
N LEU A 40 -18.46 4.94 7.48
CA LEU A 40 -18.97 3.58 7.61
C LEU A 40 -20.17 3.61 8.56
N VAL A 41 -21.29 3.09 8.09
CA VAL A 41 -22.54 2.99 8.84
C VAL A 41 -22.88 1.53 9.05
N LYS A 42 -23.02 1.15 10.32
CA LYS A 42 -23.42 -0.19 10.74
C LYS A 42 -24.62 -0.10 11.67
N GLN A 43 -25.46 -1.13 11.62
CA GLN A 43 -26.44 -1.40 12.67
C GLN A 43 -25.71 -1.63 14.00
N LYS A 44 -26.14 -0.94 15.07
CA LYS A 44 -25.60 -1.16 16.41
C LYS A 44 -25.97 -2.55 16.93
N ASP A 45 -25.03 -3.20 17.60
CA ASP A 45 -25.26 -4.52 18.19
C ASP A 45 -26.45 -4.51 19.17
N GLY A 46 -27.33 -5.51 19.04
CA GLY A 46 -28.57 -5.62 19.84
C GLY A 46 -29.77 -4.85 19.27
N VAL A 47 -29.60 -4.13 18.15
CA VAL A 47 -30.70 -3.52 17.39
C VAL A 47 -31.10 -4.46 16.25
N PHE A 48 -32.36 -4.89 16.24
CA PHE A 48 -32.87 -5.90 15.29
C PHE A 48 -33.63 -5.30 14.09
N SER A 49 -33.89 -3.99 14.09
CA SER A 49 -34.58 -3.30 13.01
C SER A 49 -33.57 -2.61 12.09
N THR A 50 -33.58 -2.93 10.80
CA THR A 50 -32.71 -2.29 9.79
C THR A 50 -33.18 -0.91 9.37
N GLN A 51 -34.32 -0.44 9.88
CA GLN A 51 -34.96 0.81 9.46
C GLN A 51 -34.00 1.99 9.40
N ALA A 52 -33.24 2.26 10.47
CA ALA A 52 -32.31 3.39 10.50
C ALA A 52 -31.21 3.27 9.43
N THR A 53 -30.66 2.07 9.23
CA THR A 53 -29.67 1.85 8.18
C THR A 53 -30.27 1.95 6.78
N ASP A 54 -31.54 1.59 6.60
CA ASP A 54 -32.22 1.66 5.30
C ASP A 54 -32.57 3.11 4.94
N GLU A 55 -32.99 3.93 5.93
CA GLU A 55 -33.20 5.36 5.78
C GLU A 55 -31.92 6.08 5.31
N VAL A 56 -30.77 5.76 5.92
CA VAL A 56 -29.47 6.33 5.50
C VAL A 56 -29.09 5.92 4.07
N LYS A 57 -29.39 4.67 3.65
CA LYS A 57 -29.14 4.23 2.26
C LYS A 57 -30.05 4.94 1.27
N GLU A 58 -31.30 5.21 1.63
CA GLU A 58 -32.25 5.92 0.76
C GLU A 58 -31.85 7.39 0.60
N GLU A 59 -31.38 8.03 1.66
CA GLU A 59 -31.02 9.45 1.66
C GLU A 59 -29.66 9.72 1.01
N HIS A 60 -28.63 8.96 1.38
CA HIS A 60 -27.24 9.22 0.95
C HIS A 60 -26.71 8.21 -0.06
N GLY A 61 -27.47 7.16 -0.37
CA GLY A 61 -26.99 6.08 -1.22
C GLY A 61 -25.97 5.17 -0.54
N VAL A 62 -25.39 4.27 -1.33
CA VAL A 62 -24.36 3.31 -0.89
C VAL A 62 -23.18 3.40 -1.82
N ARG A 63 -21.99 3.64 -1.26
CA ARG A 63 -20.73 3.54 -2.00
C ARG A 63 -20.25 2.09 -2.07
N ASN A 64 -20.01 1.48 -0.92
CA ASN A 64 -19.59 0.08 -0.80
C ASN A 64 -20.46 -0.64 0.24
N SER A 65 -20.83 -1.90 -0.01
CA SER A 65 -21.57 -2.73 0.94
C SER A 65 -20.74 -3.91 1.39
N PHE A 66 -20.68 -4.15 2.70
CA PHE A 66 -19.89 -5.20 3.32
C PHE A 66 -20.78 -6.23 4.06
N GLY A 67 -22.05 -6.32 3.69
CA GLY A 67 -23.02 -7.20 4.33
C GLY A 67 -23.25 -6.80 5.79
N ASN A 68 -23.01 -7.73 6.72
CA ASN A 68 -23.23 -7.51 8.15
C ASN A 68 -22.23 -6.53 8.78
N GLU A 69 -21.15 -6.18 8.08
CA GLU A 69 -20.17 -5.19 8.52
C GLU A 69 -20.61 -3.75 8.22
N GLY A 70 -21.75 -3.58 7.56
CA GLY A 70 -22.32 -2.28 7.23
C GLY A 70 -22.06 -1.86 5.79
N PHE A 71 -22.19 -0.56 5.54
CA PHE A 71 -21.98 0.05 4.23
C PHE A 71 -21.34 1.42 4.40
N THR A 72 -20.65 1.89 3.36
CA THR A 72 -20.09 3.24 3.35
C THR A 72 -20.89 4.18 2.49
N THR A 73 -20.88 5.45 2.88
CA THR A 73 -21.49 6.55 2.14
C THR A 73 -20.75 7.86 2.42
N GLU A 74 -21.11 8.93 1.71
CA GLU A 74 -20.53 10.27 1.86
C GLU A 74 -21.61 11.22 2.39
N VAL A 75 -21.28 12.00 3.42
CA VAL A 75 -22.19 12.92 4.09
C VAL A 75 -21.46 14.22 4.44
N SER A 76 -22.18 15.31 4.66
CA SER A 76 -21.59 16.53 5.23
C SER A 76 -21.18 16.34 6.70
N GLU A 77 -20.26 17.16 7.19
CA GLU A 77 -19.88 17.16 8.63
C GLU A 77 -21.08 17.31 9.56
N LYS A 78 -22.09 18.09 9.15
CA LYS A 78 -23.31 18.27 9.95
C LYS A 78 -24.10 16.97 10.06
N GLU A 79 -24.32 16.29 8.93
CA GLU A 79 -25.04 15.01 8.88
C GLU A 79 -24.27 13.91 9.65
N LEU A 80 -22.94 13.92 9.60
CA LEU A 80 -22.11 13.02 10.40
C LEU A 80 -22.41 13.14 11.91
N GLU A 81 -22.50 14.35 12.44
CA GLU A 81 -22.81 14.57 13.86
C GLU A 81 -24.25 14.16 14.23
N GLU A 82 -25.19 14.33 13.30
CA GLU A 82 -26.57 13.87 13.44
C GLU A 82 -26.62 12.33 13.47
N LEU A 83 -25.96 11.66 12.54
CA LEU A 83 -25.91 10.19 12.44
C LEU A 83 -25.17 9.55 13.63
N LYS A 84 -24.07 10.16 14.12
CA LYS A 84 -23.36 9.73 15.34
C LYS A 84 -24.25 9.77 16.59
N SER A 85 -25.28 10.61 16.59
CA SER A 85 -26.21 10.75 17.71
C SER A 85 -27.34 9.72 17.71
N ASP A 86 -27.54 8.98 16.60
CA ASP A 86 -28.55 7.93 16.51
C ASP A 86 -28.14 6.71 17.34
N LYS A 87 -29.05 6.25 18.21
CA LYS A 87 -28.82 5.09 19.09
C LYS A 87 -28.90 3.76 18.35
N ALA A 88 -29.51 3.72 17.17
CA ALA A 88 -29.64 2.54 16.33
C ALA A 88 -28.40 2.28 15.45
N LEU A 89 -27.53 3.28 15.31
CA LEU A 89 -26.38 3.25 14.41
C LEU A 89 -25.05 3.21 15.17
N GLU A 90 -24.06 2.64 14.51
CA GLU A 90 -22.64 2.80 14.77
C GLU A 90 -22.02 3.46 13.54
N VAL A 91 -21.44 4.64 13.71
CA VAL A 91 -20.93 5.46 12.62
C VAL A 91 -19.49 5.84 12.89
N THR A 92 -18.61 5.51 11.95
CA THR A 92 -17.18 5.82 12.04
C THR A 92 -16.69 6.42 10.73
N GLU A 93 -15.75 7.34 10.79
CA GLU A 93 -15.11 7.87 9.58
C GLU A 93 -14.23 6.80 8.94
N VAL A 94 -14.18 6.80 7.60
CA VAL A 94 -13.39 5.83 6.84
C VAL A 94 -11.92 6.28 6.83
N SER A 95 -11.03 5.36 7.24
CA SER A 95 -9.59 5.63 7.34
C SER A 95 -8.95 5.85 5.97
N VAL A 96 -7.86 6.61 5.92
CA VAL A 96 -7.04 6.82 4.71
C VAL A 96 -5.70 6.07 4.84
N TYR A 97 -5.31 5.41 3.77
CA TYR A 97 -4.07 4.65 3.61
C TYR A 97 -3.21 5.31 2.53
N THR A 98 -1.90 5.07 2.59
CA THR A 98 -0.95 5.62 1.61
C THR A 98 0.01 4.55 1.11
N LYS A 99 0.58 4.78 -0.08
CA LYS A 99 1.71 3.98 -0.58
C LYS A 99 2.90 3.97 0.39
N GLN A 100 3.64 2.86 0.47
CA GLN A 100 4.81 2.70 1.35
C GLN A 100 6.12 2.88 0.58
N GLU A 101 6.30 4.08 0.00
CA GLU A 101 7.53 4.55 -0.66
C GLU A 101 8.30 5.51 0.26
N VAL A 102 9.63 5.50 0.24
CA VAL A 102 10.44 6.54 0.87
C VAL A 102 10.50 7.74 -0.07
N SER A 103 10.18 8.93 0.42
CA SER A 103 10.23 10.17 -0.36
C SER A 103 11.67 10.55 -0.70
N GLU A 104 12.22 9.93 -1.74
CA GLU A 104 13.49 10.27 -2.37
C GLU A 104 13.25 10.83 -3.77
N LYS A 105 14.28 11.46 -4.35
CA LYS A 105 14.20 11.95 -5.72
C LYS A 105 14.07 10.74 -6.66
N ARG A 106 12.96 10.67 -7.39
CA ARG A 106 12.72 9.63 -8.41
C ARG A 106 13.75 9.79 -9.54
N ASP A 107 14.64 8.82 -9.69
CA ASP A 107 15.52 8.73 -10.85
C ASP A 107 14.79 8.04 -11.99
N ILE A 108 14.11 8.85 -12.82
CA ILE A 108 13.37 8.39 -13.99
C ILE A 108 14.33 8.34 -15.18
N SER A 109 14.47 7.16 -15.78
CA SER A 109 15.23 6.94 -17.00
C SER A 109 14.30 6.76 -18.19
N THR A 110 14.53 7.53 -19.24
CA THR A 110 13.92 7.36 -20.57
C THR A 110 14.81 6.56 -21.52
N GLN A 111 16.00 6.14 -21.08
CA GLN A 111 16.97 5.41 -21.90
C GLN A 111 16.68 3.90 -21.87
N ALA A 112 17.15 3.21 -22.92
CA ALA A 112 17.10 1.76 -22.99
C ALA A 112 17.73 1.13 -21.74
N VAL A 113 17.07 0.12 -21.18
CA VAL A 113 17.54 -0.50 -19.93
C VAL A 113 18.77 -1.34 -20.24
N SER A 114 19.91 -0.94 -19.65
CA SER A 114 21.15 -1.71 -19.76
C SER A 114 21.14 -2.96 -18.89
N ASP A 115 20.46 -2.91 -17.75
CA ASP A 115 20.28 -4.02 -16.81
C ASP A 115 18.83 -4.53 -16.82
N ARG A 116 18.60 -5.62 -17.57
CA ARG A 116 17.27 -6.23 -17.75
C ARG A 116 16.80 -7.02 -16.54
N THR A 117 17.68 -7.31 -15.61
CA THR A 117 17.38 -8.07 -14.39
C THR A 117 18.02 -7.31 -13.24
N PRO A 118 17.34 -6.27 -12.73
CA PRO A 118 17.87 -5.41 -11.67
C PRO A 118 18.40 -6.21 -10.48
N TRP A 119 19.24 -5.59 -9.67
CA TRP A 119 19.90 -6.27 -8.55
C TRP A 119 18.92 -7.06 -7.64
N GLY A 120 17.69 -6.57 -7.44
CA GLY A 120 16.66 -7.24 -6.65
C GLY A 120 16.24 -8.59 -7.25
N ILE A 121 16.14 -8.66 -8.58
CA ILE A 121 15.91 -9.89 -9.34
C ILE A 121 17.10 -10.83 -9.22
N GLN A 122 18.33 -10.33 -9.41
CA GLN A 122 19.54 -11.12 -9.23
C GLN A 122 19.63 -11.68 -7.80
N ALA A 123 19.27 -10.87 -6.80
CA ALA A 123 19.29 -11.24 -5.39
C ALA A 123 18.25 -12.30 -5.07
N ILE A 124 17.00 -12.18 -5.52
CA ILE A 124 15.97 -13.20 -5.23
C ILE A 124 16.20 -14.50 -6.00
N TYR A 125 16.78 -14.44 -7.20
CA TYR A 125 17.20 -15.63 -7.95
C TYR A 125 18.53 -16.22 -7.47
N ASN A 126 19.21 -15.57 -6.55
CA ASN A 126 20.57 -15.92 -6.11
C ASN A 126 21.54 -16.15 -7.29
N ASN A 127 21.40 -15.33 -8.34
CA ASN A 127 22.15 -15.45 -9.58
C ASN A 127 22.44 -14.05 -10.15
N SER A 128 23.68 -13.58 -9.98
CA SER A 128 24.12 -12.26 -10.49
C SER A 128 24.29 -12.20 -12.01
N SER A 129 24.24 -13.35 -12.69
CA SER A 129 24.38 -13.46 -14.15
C SER A 129 23.08 -13.81 -14.85
N ILE A 130 21.95 -13.82 -14.13
CA ILE A 130 20.64 -14.02 -14.74
C ILE A 130 20.37 -12.90 -15.75
N THR A 131 19.77 -13.23 -16.89
CA THR A 131 19.43 -12.25 -17.95
C THR A 131 17.95 -12.28 -18.31
N ARG A 132 17.22 -13.28 -17.79
CA ARG A 132 15.78 -13.51 -17.96
C ARG A 132 15.24 -14.37 -16.83
N THR A 133 14.02 -14.09 -16.38
CA THR A 133 13.27 -14.88 -15.39
C THR A 133 12.16 -15.70 -16.05
N SER A 134 11.47 -16.56 -15.27
CA SER A 134 10.36 -17.41 -15.74
C SER A 134 9.48 -17.89 -14.58
N GLY A 135 8.30 -18.40 -14.88
CA GLY A 135 7.32 -18.90 -13.91
C GLY A 135 6.22 -17.91 -13.59
N GLY A 136 5.18 -18.40 -12.91
CA GLY A 136 3.96 -17.64 -12.61
C GLY A 136 2.74 -18.05 -13.44
N ASN A 137 2.89 -18.92 -14.45
CA ASN A 137 1.77 -19.32 -15.32
C ASN A 137 0.53 -19.76 -14.52
N ASN A 138 -0.64 -19.29 -14.95
CA ASN A 138 -1.96 -19.57 -14.34
C ASN A 138 -2.10 -19.10 -12.88
N ILE A 139 -1.26 -18.17 -12.44
CA ILE A 139 -1.39 -17.52 -11.14
C ILE A 139 -1.63 -16.04 -11.37
N ASN A 140 -2.66 -15.52 -10.71
CA ASN A 140 -3.02 -14.11 -10.76
C ASN A 140 -2.29 -13.36 -9.64
N ILE A 141 -1.65 -12.25 -9.99
CA ILE A 141 -1.11 -11.28 -9.03
C ILE A 141 -2.00 -10.05 -9.07
N ALA A 142 -2.83 -9.88 -8.04
CA ALA A 142 -3.65 -8.70 -7.85
C ALA A 142 -2.84 -7.61 -7.16
N VAL A 143 -2.42 -6.60 -7.93
CA VAL A 143 -1.69 -5.43 -7.44
C VAL A 143 -2.71 -4.36 -7.07
N LEU A 144 -2.93 -4.18 -5.77
CA LEU A 144 -3.82 -3.16 -5.21
C LEU A 144 -2.99 -1.91 -4.91
N ASP A 145 -3.05 -0.92 -5.80
CA ASP A 145 -2.13 0.21 -5.79
C ASP A 145 -2.71 1.46 -6.51
N THR A 146 -1.90 2.34 -7.08
CA THR A 146 -2.30 3.57 -7.79
C THR A 146 -2.81 3.34 -9.22
N GLY A 147 -2.91 2.07 -9.64
CA GLY A 147 -3.24 1.66 -11.00
C GLY A 147 -2.03 1.03 -11.72
N THR A 148 -2.11 0.87 -13.03
CA THR A 148 -0.97 0.44 -13.85
C THR A 148 -1.02 1.04 -15.26
N SER A 149 0.15 1.30 -15.86
CA SER A 149 0.28 1.58 -17.29
C SER A 149 0.06 0.33 -18.13
N VAL A 150 -1.20 0.05 -18.46
CA VAL A 150 -1.61 -1.18 -19.19
C VAL A 150 -1.05 -1.30 -20.61
N ASN A 151 -0.51 -0.21 -21.16
CA ASN A 151 0.16 -0.17 -22.46
C ASN A 151 1.70 -0.18 -22.36
N HIS A 152 2.26 -0.34 -21.16
CA HIS A 152 3.70 -0.46 -20.99
C HIS A 152 4.19 -1.75 -21.69
N PRO A 153 5.21 -1.70 -22.57
CA PRO A 153 5.65 -2.86 -23.34
C PRO A 153 5.94 -4.11 -22.51
N ASP A 154 6.50 -3.92 -21.31
CA ASP A 154 6.87 -5.01 -20.40
C ASP A 154 5.70 -5.56 -19.56
N LEU A 155 4.51 -4.95 -19.61
CA LEU A 155 3.34 -5.34 -18.81
C LEU A 155 2.12 -5.68 -19.67
N ALA A 156 1.99 -5.07 -20.84
CA ALA A 156 0.76 -5.09 -21.63
C ALA A 156 0.24 -6.50 -21.95
N ALA A 157 1.14 -7.47 -22.13
CA ALA A 157 0.75 -8.85 -22.40
C ALA A 157 0.32 -9.64 -21.16
N ASN A 158 0.61 -9.15 -19.96
CA ASN A 158 0.24 -9.78 -18.68
C ASN A 158 -1.03 -9.17 -18.07
N VAL A 159 -1.46 -7.97 -18.49
CA VAL A 159 -2.66 -7.32 -17.93
C VAL A 159 -3.90 -8.12 -18.30
N GLU A 160 -4.52 -8.75 -17.32
CA GLU A 160 -5.77 -9.49 -17.48
C GLU A 160 -6.97 -8.70 -16.95
N GLN A 161 -6.81 -8.05 -15.79
CA GLN A 161 -7.85 -7.20 -15.20
C GLN A 161 -7.33 -5.80 -14.92
N CYS A 162 -8.23 -4.82 -15.06
CA CYS A 162 -7.97 -3.40 -14.82
C CYS A 162 -9.23 -2.79 -14.22
N VAL A 163 -9.19 -2.45 -12.93
CA VAL A 163 -10.36 -2.01 -12.15
C VAL A 163 -9.98 -0.83 -11.27
N ASP A 164 -10.86 0.17 -11.19
CA ASP A 164 -10.67 1.39 -10.42
C ASP A 164 -11.75 1.53 -9.34
N PHE A 165 -11.32 1.60 -8.08
CA PHE A 165 -12.17 1.73 -6.91
C PHE A 165 -12.21 3.17 -6.38
N THR A 166 -11.41 4.08 -6.96
CA THR A 166 -11.15 5.42 -6.42
C THR A 166 -12.05 6.51 -6.98
N GLN A 167 -12.96 6.15 -7.89
CA GLN A 167 -13.85 7.11 -8.54
C GLN A 167 -14.88 7.66 -7.55
N ALA A 168 -15.12 8.97 -7.60
CA ALA A 168 -16.08 9.63 -6.70
C ALA A 168 -17.50 9.08 -6.91
N SER A 169 -17.92 8.96 -8.17
CA SER A 169 -19.29 8.56 -8.53
C SER A 169 -19.58 7.05 -8.45
N SER A 170 -18.57 6.21 -8.18
CA SER A 170 -18.75 4.76 -8.10
C SER A 170 -17.61 4.11 -7.29
N GLY A 171 -17.97 3.20 -6.37
CA GLY A 171 -16.99 2.40 -5.62
C GLY A 171 -16.23 1.36 -6.46
N GLN A 172 -16.62 1.15 -7.73
CA GLN A 172 -15.90 0.21 -8.62
C GLN A 172 -16.24 0.45 -10.10
N VAL A 173 -15.21 0.66 -10.93
CA VAL A 173 -15.32 0.80 -12.39
C VAL A 173 -14.36 -0.16 -13.08
N ASN A 174 -14.92 -1.13 -13.83
CA ASN A 174 -14.14 -2.09 -14.59
C ASN A 174 -13.62 -1.49 -15.91
N GLY A 175 -12.47 -1.97 -16.39
CA GLY A 175 -11.87 -1.57 -17.67
C GLY A 175 -11.00 -0.31 -17.59
N THR A 176 -10.76 0.23 -16.40
CA THR A 176 -9.88 1.37 -16.16
C THR A 176 -9.10 1.18 -14.87
N CYS A 177 -7.85 1.64 -14.85
CA CYS A 177 -6.91 1.57 -13.74
C CYS A 177 -5.71 2.48 -14.03
N VAL A 178 -5.96 3.63 -14.67
CA VAL A 178 -4.91 4.53 -15.16
C VAL A 178 -4.02 4.99 -14.01
N ASP A 179 -2.72 4.75 -14.14
CA ASP A 179 -1.75 5.16 -13.14
C ASP A 179 -1.19 6.55 -13.45
N ARG A 180 -1.62 7.56 -12.69
CA ARG A 180 -1.08 8.92 -12.79
C ARG A 180 -0.01 9.22 -11.74
N ASP A 181 0.20 8.33 -10.77
CA ASP A 181 1.24 8.48 -9.76
C ASP A 181 2.54 7.76 -10.14
N GLY A 182 2.39 6.56 -10.71
CA GLY A 182 3.46 5.69 -11.19
C GLY A 182 3.89 4.58 -10.22
N HIS A 183 3.46 4.63 -8.96
CA HIS A 183 3.85 3.63 -7.97
C HIS A 183 3.32 2.22 -8.31
N GLY A 184 2.05 2.09 -8.68
CA GLY A 184 1.46 0.80 -9.04
C GLY A 184 2.04 0.18 -10.32
N THR A 185 2.42 1.00 -11.31
CA THR A 185 3.18 0.55 -12.48
C THR A 185 4.56 -0.01 -12.08
N HIS A 186 5.23 0.64 -11.13
CA HIS A 186 6.54 0.20 -10.62
C HIS A 186 6.45 -1.11 -9.85
N VAL A 187 5.47 -1.22 -8.96
CA VAL A 187 5.20 -2.43 -8.17
C VAL A 187 4.87 -3.60 -9.11
N SER A 188 4.02 -3.38 -10.11
CA SER A 188 3.65 -4.41 -11.10
C SER A 188 4.86 -4.92 -11.88
N GLY A 189 5.75 -4.03 -12.34
CA GLY A 189 6.96 -4.44 -13.05
C GLY A 189 7.90 -5.31 -12.21
N SER A 190 8.06 -4.98 -10.93
CA SER A 190 8.91 -5.75 -10.01
C SER A 190 8.38 -7.18 -9.83
N ALA A 191 7.05 -7.33 -9.80
CA ALA A 191 6.41 -8.63 -9.65
C ALA A 191 6.52 -9.48 -10.93
N LEU A 192 6.20 -8.90 -12.10
CA LEU A 192 5.87 -9.70 -13.29
C LEU A 192 6.23 -9.08 -14.65
N ALA A 193 7.05 -8.03 -14.73
CA ALA A 193 7.49 -7.52 -16.03
C ALA A 193 8.09 -8.65 -16.90
N ASN A 194 7.70 -8.71 -18.17
CA ASN A 194 8.03 -9.84 -19.04
C ASN A 194 9.18 -9.56 -20.03
N GLY A 195 9.86 -8.42 -19.88
CA GLY A 195 10.94 -7.98 -20.76
C GLY A 195 10.49 -7.38 -22.09
N GLY A 196 9.17 -7.28 -22.33
CA GLY A 196 8.55 -6.67 -23.50
C GLY A 196 9.08 -7.20 -24.81
N ASN A 197 9.40 -6.30 -25.74
CA ASN A 197 9.96 -6.63 -27.05
C ASN A 197 11.47 -7.01 -27.01
N GLY A 198 11.99 -7.43 -25.86
CA GLY A 198 13.39 -7.84 -25.70
C GLY A 198 14.33 -6.74 -25.19
N SER A 199 13.83 -5.54 -24.91
CA SER A 199 14.62 -4.38 -24.45
C SER A 199 14.23 -3.87 -23.06
N GLY A 200 13.26 -4.53 -22.42
CA GLY A 200 12.77 -4.16 -21.09
C GLY A 200 13.35 -5.00 -19.97
N ILE A 201 12.78 -4.83 -18.78
CA ILE A 201 13.17 -5.55 -17.56
C ILE A 201 12.31 -6.79 -17.32
N PHE A 202 12.82 -7.68 -16.48
CA PHE A 202 12.10 -8.83 -15.99
C PHE A 202 11.73 -8.68 -14.52
N GLY A 203 10.47 -8.96 -14.19
CA GLY A 203 10.00 -9.17 -12.82
C GLY A 203 10.30 -10.59 -12.34
N VAL A 204 9.89 -10.91 -11.11
CA VAL A 204 10.16 -12.22 -10.50
C VAL A 204 9.41 -13.36 -11.20
N ALA A 205 8.13 -13.15 -11.55
CA ALA A 205 7.25 -14.15 -12.19
C ALA A 205 6.63 -13.58 -13.48
N PRO A 206 7.40 -13.52 -14.58
CA PRO A 206 7.01 -12.83 -15.82
C PRO A 206 5.86 -13.49 -16.59
N GLU A 207 5.45 -14.69 -16.20
CA GLU A 207 4.38 -15.46 -16.84
C GLU A 207 3.08 -15.44 -16.02
N ALA A 208 3.03 -14.67 -14.93
CA ALA A 208 1.82 -14.45 -14.14
C ALA A 208 0.87 -13.46 -14.81
N ASP A 209 -0.41 -13.55 -14.46
CA ASP A 209 -1.46 -12.66 -14.92
C ASP A 209 -1.61 -11.48 -13.93
N LEU A 210 -1.63 -10.25 -14.45
CA LEU A 210 -1.74 -9.03 -13.67
C LEU A 210 -3.21 -8.63 -13.52
N TRP A 211 -3.67 -8.53 -12.28
CA TRP A 211 -4.93 -7.86 -11.95
C TRP A 211 -4.59 -6.49 -11.35
N ALA A 212 -4.64 -5.45 -12.17
CA ALA A 212 -4.30 -4.08 -11.80
C ALA A 212 -5.51 -3.40 -11.14
N TYR A 213 -5.52 -3.32 -9.81
CA TYR A 213 -6.61 -2.77 -9.03
C TYR A 213 -6.19 -1.41 -8.44
N LYS A 214 -6.73 -0.32 -9.01
CA LYS A 214 -6.49 1.02 -8.52
C LYS A 214 -7.35 1.27 -7.28
N VAL A 215 -6.72 1.21 -6.11
CA VAL A 215 -7.33 1.51 -4.80
C VAL A 215 -6.71 2.76 -4.16
N LEU A 216 -5.61 3.27 -4.74
CA LEU A 216 -5.02 4.56 -4.40
C LEU A 216 -5.23 5.55 -5.55
N GLY A 217 -5.68 6.76 -5.21
CA GLY A 217 -5.89 7.87 -6.12
C GLY A 217 -4.58 8.39 -6.72
N ASP A 218 -4.70 9.45 -7.50
CA ASP A 218 -3.57 10.05 -8.23
C ASP A 218 -2.57 10.77 -7.30
N ASP A 219 -2.93 10.97 -6.03
CA ASP A 219 -2.08 11.50 -4.97
C ASP A 219 -1.39 10.39 -4.13
N GLY A 220 -1.62 9.11 -4.47
CA GLY A 220 -1.07 7.97 -3.73
C GLY A 220 -1.80 7.65 -2.42
N ARG A 221 -3.01 8.17 -2.22
CA ARG A 221 -3.86 7.92 -1.05
C ARG A 221 -5.12 7.17 -1.42
N GLY A 222 -5.68 6.37 -0.51
CA GLY A 222 -6.93 5.65 -0.74
C GLY A 222 -7.69 5.40 0.54
N TYR A 223 -9.01 5.33 0.43
CA TYR A 223 -9.88 5.05 1.55
C TYR A 223 -9.91 3.56 1.87
N SER A 224 -10.00 3.22 3.15
CA SER A 224 -9.97 1.84 3.63
C SER A 224 -11.12 1.00 3.08
N ASP A 225 -12.25 1.61 2.75
CA ASP A 225 -13.40 0.94 2.16
C ASP A 225 -13.18 0.53 0.70
N ASP A 226 -12.60 1.41 -0.13
CA ASP A 226 -12.23 1.10 -1.51
C ASP A 226 -11.15 0.01 -1.56
N ILE A 227 -10.18 0.07 -0.65
CA ILE A 227 -9.15 -0.97 -0.50
C ILE A 227 -9.77 -2.30 -0.06
N ALA A 228 -10.67 -2.29 0.95
CA ALA A 228 -11.36 -3.49 1.41
C ALA A 228 -12.21 -4.12 0.30
N ASN A 229 -12.88 -3.30 -0.51
CA ASN A 229 -13.64 -3.76 -1.67
C ASN A 229 -12.71 -4.41 -2.71
N GLY A 230 -11.57 -3.79 -3.01
CA GLY A 230 -10.55 -4.35 -3.89
C GLY A 230 -10.02 -5.71 -3.44
N ILE A 231 -9.76 -5.88 -2.13
CA ILE A 231 -9.31 -7.15 -1.55
C ILE A 231 -10.38 -8.24 -1.74
N ARG A 232 -11.64 -7.92 -1.40
CA ARG A 232 -12.77 -8.85 -1.53
C ARG A 232 -13.00 -9.25 -2.98
N LYS A 233 -12.98 -8.29 -3.90
CA LYS A 233 -13.15 -8.56 -5.33
C LYS A 233 -12.05 -9.49 -5.87
N ALA A 234 -10.78 -9.27 -5.52
CA ALA A 234 -9.70 -10.16 -5.96
C ALA A 234 -9.90 -11.59 -5.41
N ALA A 235 -10.29 -11.71 -4.15
CA ALA A 235 -10.57 -13.00 -3.53
C ALA A 235 -11.79 -13.71 -4.16
N ASP A 236 -12.86 -12.97 -4.44
CA ASP A 236 -14.08 -13.52 -5.02
C ASP A 236 -13.90 -13.91 -6.48
N ASP A 237 -13.24 -13.09 -7.29
CA ASP A 237 -12.93 -13.43 -8.68
C ASP A 237 -12.08 -14.70 -8.75
N GLY A 238 -11.04 -14.80 -7.92
CA GLY A 238 -10.20 -16.00 -7.83
C GLY A 238 -11.01 -17.24 -7.46
N ALA A 239 -11.76 -17.17 -6.36
CA ALA A 239 -12.54 -18.30 -5.86
C ALA A 239 -13.66 -18.72 -6.83
N ASN A 240 -14.34 -17.75 -7.47
CA ASN A 240 -15.43 -18.01 -8.41
C ASN A 240 -14.94 -18.61 -9.72
N ARG A 241 -13.72 -18.24 -10.15
CA ARG A 241 -13.07 -18.78 -11.36
C ARG A 241 -12.27 -20.06 -11.09
N GLY A 242 -12.09 -20.45 -9.82
CA GLY A 242 -11.24 -21.57 -9.43
C GLY A 242 -9.74 -21.31 -9.63
N GLU A 243 -9.35 -20.03 -9.66
CA GLU A 243 -7.99 -19.57 -9.94
C GLU A 243 -7.26 -19.18 -8.65
N LYS A 244 -5.94 -19.15 -8.70
CA LYS A 244 -5.09 -18.80 -7.56
C LYS A 244 -4.73 -17.32 -7.61
N VAL A 245 -4.87 -16.63 -6.48
CA VAL A 245 -4.66 -15.18 -6.40
C VAL A 245 -3.67 -14.86 -5.29
N VAL A 246 -2.61 -14.13 -5.66
CA VAL A 246 -1.72 -13.43 -4.74
C VAL A 246 -2.11 -11.95 -4.73
N ILE A 247 -2.56 -11.44 -3.57
CA ILE A 247 -2.93 -10.03 -3.39
C ILE A 247 -1.70 -9.30 -2.86
N SER A 248 -1.13 -8.41 -3.68
CA SER A 248 0.06 -7.62 -3.38
C SER A 248 -0.34 -6.20 -2.97
N MET A 249 0.00 -5.82 -1.74
CA MET A 249 -0.40 -4.54 -1.14
C MET A 249 0.83 -3.73 -0.72
N SER A 250 1.31 -2.88 -1.62
CA SER A 250 2.43 -1.95 -1.38
C SER A 250 1.94 -0.63 -0.77
N LEU A 251 1.07 -0.74 0.24
CA LEU A 251 0.37 0.35 0.90
C LEU A 251 0.19 0.06 2.38
N GLY A 252 -0.11 1.08 3.17
CA GLY A 252 -0.38 0.90 4.58
C GLY A 252 -0.98 2.11 5.29
N GLY A 253 -1.49 1.88 6.49
CA GLY A 253 -2.16 2.88 7.32
C GLY A 253 -2.36 2.40 8.77
N GLY A 254 -3.19 3.13 9.51
CA GLY A 254 -3.60 2.75 10.86
C GLY A 254 -4.53 1.53 10.86
N GLN A 255 -4.75 0.93 12.04
CA GLN A 255 -5.64 -0.21 12.16
C GLN A 255 -7.06 0.14 11.71
N ASP A 256 -7.64 -0.69 10.84
CA ASP A 256 -8.98 -0.50 10.30
C ASP A 256 -9.71 -1.86 10.23
N THR A 257 -10.99 -1.88 10.62
CA THR A 257 -11.79 -3.10 10.71
C THR A 257 -12.18 -3.64 9.33
N LEU A 258 -12.49 -2.78 8.35
CA LEU A 258 -12.84 -3.20 6.99
C LEU A 258 -11.65 -3.90 6.32
N ILE A 259 -10.45 -3.35 6.48
CA ILE A 259 -9.21 -3.95 5.98
C ILE A 259 -8.93 -5.28 6.67
N SER A 260 -9.00 -5.30 8.00
CA SER A 260 -8.75 -6.51 8.79
C SER A 260 -9.68 -7.66 8.40
N ASN A 261 -10.97 -7.36 8.23
CA ASN A 261 -11.96 -8.34 7.83
C ASN A 261 -11.81 -8.76 6.36
N ALA A 262 -11.49 -7.82 5.46
CA ALA A 262 -11.23 -8.14 4.06
C ALA A 262 -10.02 -9.06 3.88
N VAL A 263 -8.93 -8.87 4.63
CA VAL A 263 -7.75 -9.75 4.59
C VAL A 263 -8.11 -11.16 5.09
N ARG A 264 -8.83 -11.28 6.22
CA ARG A 264 -9.32 -12.58 6.72
C ARG A 264 -10.24 -13.26 5.71
N TYR A 265 -11.16 -12.48 5.12
CA TYR A 265 -12.06 -12.95 4.08
C TYR A 265 -11.27 -13.49 2.89
N ALA A 266 -10.29 -12.75 2.37
CA ALA A 266 -9.48 -13.16 1.24
C ALA A 266 -8.75 -14.49 1.49
N ASN A 267 -8.14 -14.64 2.67
CA ASN A 267 -7.51 -15.90 3.05
C ASN A 267 -8.52 -17.06 3.15
N SER A 268 -9.72 -16.81 3.68
CA SER A 268 -10.78 -17.83 3.75
C SER A 268 -11.27 -18.27 2.36
N ARG A 269 -11.12 -17.42 1.35
CA ARG A 269 -11.40 -17.70 -0.07
C ARG A 269 -10.21 -18.31 -0.81
N GLY A 270 -9.10 -18.55 -0.12
CA GLY A 270 -7.91 -19.20 -0.65
C GLY A 270 -6.93 -18.27 -1.36
N ALA A 271 -7.11 -16.95 -1.29
CA ALA A 271 -6.09 -16.00 -1.73
C ALA A 271 -4.92 -15.95 -0.72
N LEU A 272 -3.76 -15.43 -1.16
CA LEU A 272 -2.62 -15.12 -0.30
C LEU A 272 -2.39 -13.61 -0.28
N VAL A 273 -2.47 -12.97 0.89
CA VAL A 273 -2.22 -11.53 1.04
C VAL A 273 -0.76 -11.28 1.46
N ILE A 274 -0.08 -10.37 0.75
CA ILE A 274 1.31 -9.98 0.99
C ILE A 274 1.36 -8.46 1.05
N ALA A 275 1.94 -7.89 2.11
CA ALA A 275 1.87 -6.47 2.39
C ALA A 275 3.20 -5.88 2.89
N ALA A 276 3.42 -4.61 2.54
CA ALA A 276 4.58 -3.83 2.96
C ALA A 276 4.52 -3.50 4.45
N THR A 277 5.61 -3.74 5.21
CA THR A 277 5.63 -3.43 6.66
C THR A 277 5.56 -1.94 6.96
N GLY A 278 5.96 -1.10 6.00
CA GLY A 278 6.01 0.35 6.12
C GLY A 278 7.43 0.91 6.24
N ASN A 279 7.53 2.24 6.23
CA ASN A 279 8.83 2.94 6.20
C ASN A 279 9.07 3.84 7.42
N SER A 280 8.59 3.44 8.60
CA SER A 280 8.73 4.19 9.87
C SER A 280 9.78 3.58 10.80
N GLY A 281 10.70 2.79 10.25
CA GLY A 281 11.83 2.24 10.97
C GLY A 281 12.89 3.28 11.37
N PRO A 282 13.90 2.86 12.16
CA PRO A 282 14.13 1.49 12.62
C PRO A 282 13.53 1.22 14.02
N TYR A 283 12.51 1.97 14.43
CA TYR A 283 11.90 1.82 15.75
C TYR A 283 11.01 0.57 15.84
N GLU A 284 11.07 -0.11 16.98
CA GLU A 284 10.23 -1.28 17.29
C GLU A 284 8.73 -0.93 17.23
N GLY A 285 7.89 -1.86 16.76
CA GLY A 285 6.44 -1.69 16.70
C GLY A 285 5.96 -0.64 15.69
N SER A 286 6.73 -0.42 14.62
CA SER A 286 6.44 0.59 13.58
C SER A 286 5.72 0.02 12.35
N ILE A 287 5.29 -1.25 12.39
CA ILE A 287 4.57 -1.90 11.28
C ILE A 287 3.16 -1.33 11.15
N GLY A 288 2.79 -0.94 9.93
CA GLY A 288 1.43 -0.49 9.58
C GLY A 288 0.49 -1.64 9.18
N TYR A 289 -0.80 -1.36 9.08
CA TYR A 289 -1.79 -2.30 8.56
C TYR A 289 -1.88 -2.17 7.03
N PRO A 290 -2.13 -3.25 6.27
CA PRO A 290 -2.49 -4.60 6.74
C PRO A 290 -1.32 -5.51 7.12
N ALA A 291 -0.06 -5.11 6.90
CA ALA A 291 1.09 -5.99 7.18
C ALA A 291 1.20 -6.43 8.64
N ALA A 292 0.72 -5.62 9.59
CA ALA A 292 0.66 -5.99 11.00
C ALA A 292 -0.32 -7.15 11.29
N LEU A 293 -1.20 -7.54 10.37
CA LEU A 293 -2.14 -8.64 10.59
C LEU A 293 -1.41 -10.00 10.49
N PRO A 294 -1.60 -10.94 11.44
CA PRO A 294 -1.05 -12.30 11.34
C PRO A 294 -1.46 -13.02 10.04
N GLU A 295 -2.60 -12.63 9.47
CA GLU A 295 -3.15 -13.17 8.24
C GLU A 295 -2.41 -12.69 6.97
N ALA A 296 -1.67 -11.58 7.02
CA ALA A 296 -0.88 -11.07 5.90
C ALA A 296 0.59 -11.48 6.00
N VAL A 297 1.25 -11.70 4.85
CA VAL A 297 2.71 -11.86 4.80
C VAL A 297 3.37 -10.49 4.84
N ALA A 298 4.00 -10.17 5.96
CA ALA A 298 4.64 -8.89 6.20
C ALA A 298 6.07 -8.85 5.62
N VAL A 299 6.33 -7.93 4.69
CA VAL A 299 7.60 -7.85 3.94
C VAL A 299 8.45 -6.63 4.34
N ALA A 300 9.63 -6.88 4.88
CA ALA A 300 10.65 -5.87 5.19
C ALA A 300 11.59 -5.56 4.00
N ASN A 301 12.23 -4.38 4.04
CA ASN A 301 13.06 -3.87 2.97
C ASN A 301 14.56 -4.14 3.18
N LEU A 302 15.18 -4.84 2.23
CA LEU A 302 16.62 -5.04 2.11
C LEU A 302 17.27 -4.05 1.13
N GLU A 303 18.46 -3.60 1.48
CA GLU A 303 19.33 -2.81 0.60
C GLU A 303 20.43 -3.67 -0.05
N ASN A 304 20.92 -3.22 -1.21
CA ASN A 304 22.04 -3.86 -1.91
C ASN A 304 23.40 -3.57 -1.23
N ARG A 305 23.50 -3.92 0.05
CA ARG A 305 24.70 -3.76 0.87
C ARG A 305 24.89 -5.02 1.70
N GLN A 306 26.11 -5.52 1.70
CA GLN A 306 26.48 -6.64 2.55
C GLN A 306 26.90 -6.16 3.94
N GLN A 307 26.39 -6.81 4.98
CA GLN A 307 26.82 -6.67 6.37
C GLN A 307 26.71 -8.04 7.06
N ASN A 308 27.72 -8.42 7.85
CA ASN A 308 27.75 -9.72 8.54
C ASN A 308 27.56 -10.95 7.61
N GLY A 309 27.95 -10.82 6.33
CA GLY A 309 27.86 -11.90 5.34
C GLY A 309 26.49 -12.06 4.66
N THR A 310 25.54 -11.16 4.94
CA THR A 310 24.20 -11.15 4.32
C THR A 310 23.85 -9.77 3.78
N TYR A 311 22.72 -9.64 3.08
CA TYR A 311 22.14 -8.32 2.81
C TYR A 311 21.79 -7.61 4.13
N ARG A 312 21.70 -6.29 4.06
CA ARG A 312 21.34 -5.43 5.17
C ARG A 312 19.86 -5.05 5.09
N VAL A 313 19.16 -5.09 6.23
CA VAL A 313 17.84 -4.47 6.35
C VAL A 313 18.00 -2.95 6.39
N ALA A 314 17.25 -2.24 5.55
CA ALA A 314 17.29 -0.78 5.47
C ALA A 314 16.76 -0.14 6.76
N ASP A 315 17.35 0.98 7.19
CA ASP A 315 16.94 1.64 8.44
C ASP A 315 15.51 2.20 8.37
N SER A 316 15.05 2.62 7.19
CA SER A 316 13.68 3.07 6.99
C SER A 316 12.65 1.96 7.14
N SER A 317 13.02 0.70 6.92
CA SER A 317 12.09 -0.43 7.01
C SER A 317 11.50 -0.53 8.42
N SER A 318 10.18 -0.53 8.52
CA SER A 318 9.48 -0.75 9.79
C SER A 318 9.89 -2.07 10.45
N ARG A 319 9.77 -2.12 11.78
CA ARG A 319 10.21 -3.22 12.64
C ARG A 319 9.06 -3.76 13.48
N GLY A 320 9.06 -5.06 13.71
CA GLY A 320 8.14 -5.74 14.62
C GLY A 320 8.53 -5.53 16.08
N TYR A 321 8.18 -6.48 16.96
CA TYR A 321 8.51 -6.41 18.38
C TYR A 321 9.63 -7.37 18.77
N SER A 322 10.67 -6.88 19.46
CA SER A 322 11.81 -7.71 19.88
C SER A 322 11.42 -8.81 20.88
N ARG A 323 10.27 -8.67 21.54
CA ARG A 323 9.72 -9.66 22.49
C ARG A 323 9.19 -10.93 21.82
N THR A 324 8.98 -10.93 20.51
CA THR A 324 8.48 -12.09 19.73
C THR A 324 9.61 -12.82 18.98
N ASP A 325 10.85 -12.30 19.04
CA ASP A 325 12.01 -12.91 18.38
C ASP A 325 12.23 -14.38 18.77
N GLY A 326 12.62 -15.18 17.77
CA GLY A 326 13.11 -16.54 17.95
C GLY A 326 12.05 -17.62 18.18
N ASP A 327 10.76 -17.28 18.22
CA ASP A 327 9.68 -18.27 18.42
C ASP A 327 9.18 -18.90 17.10
N TYR A 328 9.47 -18.28 15.95
CA TYR A 328 9.02 -18.70 14.62
C TYR A 328 7.49 -18.78 14.49
N VAL A 329 6.77 -17.93 15.21
CA VAL A 329 5.31 -17.80 15.23
C VAL A 329 4.94 -16.39 14.80
N ILE A 330 4.21 -16.27 13.68
CA ILE A 330 3.73 -14.96 13.22
C ILE A 330 2.60 -14.46 14.12
N GLN A 331 2.86 -13.36 14.82
CA GLN A 331 1.93 -12.62 15.65
C GLN A 331 1.62 -11.25 15.04
N GLN A 332 0.72 -10.52 15.70
CA GLN A 332 0.31 -9.21 15.23
C GLN A 332 1.46 -8.22 15.36
N GLY A 333 1.83 -7.60 14.23
CA GLY A 333 2.92 -6.65 14.17
C GLY A 333 4.30 -7.28 14.02
N ASP A 334 4.41 -8.53 13.57
CA ASP A 334 5.71 -9.14 13.24
C ASP A 334 6.12 -8.91 11.78
N VAL A 335 7.44 -8.91 11.54
CA VAL A 335 7.99 -9.08 10.20
C VAL A 335 8.00 -10.57 9.90
N GLU A 336 7.52 -10.99 8.73
CA GLU A 336 7.55 -12.43 8.37
C GLU A 336 8.74 -12.77 7.48
N VAL A 337 9.00 -11.94 6.47
CA VAL A 337 10.12 -12.10 5.54
C VAL A 337 10.69 -10.74 5.12
N SER A 338 11.86 -10.76 4.52
CA SER A 338 12.51 -9.59 3.94
C SER A 338 12.84 -9.80 2.45
N ALA A 339 12.88 -8.71 1.68
CA ALA A 339 13.19 -8.76 0.25
C ALA A 339 13.82 -7.45 -0.25
N PRO A 340 14.46 -7.46 -1.44
CA PRO A 340 15.02 -6.27 -2.08
C PRO A 340 14.01 -5.12 -2.23
N GLY A 341 14.26 -3.98 -1.61
CA GLY A 341 13.36 -2.81 -1.72
C GLY A 341 14.06 -1.45 -1.82
N SER A 342 15.39 -1.38 -1.75
CA SER A 342 16.12 -0.10 -1.95
C SER A 342 16.73 0.02 -3.34
N ALA A 343 16.55 1.19 -3.98
CA ALA A 343 17.02 1.46 -5.34
C ALA A 343 16.62 0.36 -6.34
N ILE A 344 15.32 0.01 -6.35
CA ILE A 344 14.75 -0.98 -7.25
C ILE A 344 14.35 -0.30 -8.54
N LEU A 345 15.03 -0.66 -9.64
CA LEU A 345 14.64 -0.27 -10.99
C LEU A 345 13.41 -1.07 -11.42
N SER A 346 12.35 -0.40 -11.86
CA SER A 346 11.16 -1.04 -12.42
C SER A 346 10.49 -0.21 -13.53
N THR A 347 9.44 -0.75 -14.14
CA THR A 347 8.58 -0.07 -15.13
C THR A 347 7.91 1.16 -14.54
N TYR A 348 7.65 2.18 -15.36
CA TYR A 348 7.06 3.44 -14.91
C TYR A 348 6.20 4.06 -16.02
N PRO A 349 5.21 4.92 -15.71
CA PRO A 349 4.34 5.50 -16.73
C PRO A 349 5.09 6.21 -17.86
N GLY A 350 4.45 6.25 -19.05
CA GLY A 350 5.06 6.82 -20.24
C GLY A 350 6.08 5.90 -20.93
N ASN A 351 6.01 4.58 -20.70
CA ASN A 351 6.95 3.58 -21.21
C ASN A 351 8.40 3.86 -20.76
N THR A 352 8.54 4.28 -19.51
CA THR A 352 9.83 4.64 -18.88
C THR A 352 10.15 3.68 -17.75
N TYR A 353 11.29 3.90 -17.10
CA TYR A 353 11.70 3.13 -15.94
C TYR A 353 12.11 4.07 -14.82
N ALA A 354 11.92 3.67 -13.56
CA ALA A 354 12.31 4.46 -12.40
C ALA A 354 12.94 3.59 -11.32
N SER A 355 13.88 4.16 -10.57
CA SER A 355 14.41 3.55 -9.35
C SER A 355 13.69 4.11 -8.13
N LEU A 356 13.02 3.24 -7.36
CA LEU A 356 12.30 3.60 -6.13
C LEU A 356 12.83 2.81 -4.93
N THR A 357 12.58 3.33 -3.73
CA THR A 357 13.03 2.76 -2.46
C THR A 357 11.84 2.65 -1.50
N GLY A 358 11.68 1.49 -0.84
CA GLY A 358 10.70 1.28 0.22
C GLY A 358 10.29 -0.19 0.37
N THR A 359 9.58 -0.48 1.46
CA THR A 359 8.91 -1.79 1.64
C THR A 359 7.87 -2.07 0.55
N SER A 360 7.33 -1.02 -0.09
CA SER A 360 6.56 -1.13 -1.33
C SER A 360 7.27 -1.86 -2.47
N MET A 361 8.60 -1.74 -2.59
CA MET A 361 9.37 -2.37 -3.65
C MET A 361 9.83 -3.79 -3.25
N ALA A 362 9.94 -4.07 -1.95
CA ALA A 362 10.21 -5.40 -1.42
C ALA A 362 9.01 -6.35 -1.60
N THR A 363 7.81 -5.85 -1.32
CA THR A 363 6.54 -6.59 -1.42
C THR A 363 6.34 -7.33 -2.76
N PRO A 364 6.45 -6.69 -3.94
CA PRO A 364 6.23 -7.35 -5.23
C PRO A 364 7.26 -8.45 -5.56
N HIS A 365 8.47 -8.39 -4.98
CA HIS A 365 9.43 -9.49 -5.13
C HIS A 365 8.91 -10.77 -4.46
N ILE A 366 8.31 -10.66 -3.27
CA ILE A 366 7.69 -11.79 -2.57
C ILE A 366 6.40 -12.22 -3.26
N SER A 367 5.60 -11.28 -3.78
CA SER A 367 4.39 -11.60 -4.55
C SER A 367 4.70 -12.42 -5.81
N GLY A 368 5.72 -12.02 -6.57
CA GLY A 368 6.17 -12.80 -7.72
C GLY A 368 6.78 -14.15 -7.32
N LEU A 369 7.55 -14.22 -6.22
CA LEU A 369 8.07 -15.51 -5.73
C LEU A 369 6.94 -16.45 -5.30
N ALA A 370 5.92 -15.94 -4.62
CA ALA A 370 4.74 -16.69 -4.23
C ALA A 370 4.02 -17.24 -5.47
N ALA A 371 3.81 -16.42 -6.49
CA ALA A 371 3.20 -16.86 -7.75
C ALA A 371 4.05 -17.92 -8.45
N LYS A 372 5.37 -17.76 -8.48
CA LYS A 372 6.29 -18.76 -9.03
C LYS A 372 6.17 -20.11 -8.31
N ILE A 373 6.27 -20.12 -6.98
CA ILE A 373 6.10 -21.32 -6.15
C ILE A 373 4.75 -21.99 -6.41
N TRP A 374 3.68 -21.19 -6.50
CA TRP A 374 2.34 -21.71 -6.69
C TRP A 374 2.13 -22.29 -8.10
N SER A 375 2.77 -21.72 -9.12
CA SER A 375 2.73 -22.23 -10.49
C SER A 375 3.49 -23.56 -10.66
N GLU A 376 4.55 -23.77 -9.87
CA GLU A 376 5.33 -25.02 -9.87
C GLU A 376 4.57 -26.18 -9.23
N ASN A 377 3.63 -25.89 -8.32
CA ASN A 377 2.72 -26.86 -7.73
C ASN A 377 1.34 -26.25 -7.45
N THR A 378 0.46 -26.34 -8.45
CA THR A 378 -0.89 -25.76 -8.39
C THR A 378 -1.83 -26.46 -7.39
N GLY A 379 -1.43 -27.62 -6.86
CA GLY A 379 -2.15 -28.33 -5.80
C GLY A 379 -1.98 -27.72 -4.40
N LEU A 380 -1.03 -26.78 -4.21
CA LEU A 380 -0.82 -26.12 -2.93
C LEU A 380 -1.97 -25.17 -2.57
N SER A 381 -2.29 -25.09 -1.28
CA SER A 381 -3.09 -23.99 -0.72
C SER A 381 -2.23 -22.73 -0.54
N SER A 382 -2.88 -21.57 -0.39
CA SER A 382 -2.18 -20.31 -0.04
C SER A 382 -1.33 -20.46 1.24
N SER A 383 -1.84 -21.19 2.24
CA SER A 383 -1.11 -21.47 3.48
C SER A 383 0.15 -22.31 3.26
N GLN A 384 0.13 -23.28 2.35
CA GLN A 384 1.31 -24.08 2.01
C GLN A 384 2.33 -23.29 1.20
N VAL A 385 1.88 -22.38 0.32
CA VAL A 385 2.77 -21.43 -0.36
C VAL A 385 3.44 -20.51 0.66
N ARG A 386 2.69 -19.95 1.61
CA ARG A 386 3.23 -19.14 2.72
C ARG A 386 4.26 -19.92 3.56
N GLN A 387 3.96 -21.17 3.93
CA GLN A 387 4.93 -22.04 4.62
C GLN A 387 6.20 -22.29 3.79
N THR A 388 6.08 -22.39 2.47
CA THR A 388 7.24 -22.54 1.57
C THR A 388 8.09 -21.27 1.57
N LEU A 389 7.48 -20.09 1.52
CA LEU A 389 8.19 -18.81 1.68
C LEU A 389 8.94 -18.78 3.01
N GLN A 390 8.26 -19.07 4.12
CA GLN A 390 8.86 -19.13 5.46
C GLN A 390 10.05 -20.10 5.51
N SER A 391 9.90 -21.31 4.97
CA SER A 391 10.99 -22.30 4.94
C SER A 391 12.19 -21.83 4.13
N ARG A 392 11.96 -21.15 2.99
CA ARG A 392 13.03 -20.62 2.14
C ARG A 392 13.71 -19.41 2.79
N ALA A 393 12.95 -18.59 3.54
CA ALA A 393 13.48 -17.48 4.32
C ALA A 393 14.43 -17.97 5.41
N ARG A 394 14.01 -18.98 6.19
CA ARG A 394 14.85 -19.59 7.24
C ARG A 394 16.17 -20.16 6.73
N ALA A 395 16.19 -20.65 5.49
CA ALA A 395 17.39 -21.16 4.85
C ALA A 395 18.36 -20.05 4.41
N ASN A 396 17.90 -18.79 4.37
CA ASN A 396 18.60 -17.60 3.90
C ASN A 396 18.42 -16.47 4.93
N ASP A 397 18.93 -16.71 6.13
CA ASP A 397 18.89 -15.79 7.27
C ASP A 397 19.53 -14.43 6.93
N ILE A 398 19.12 -13.36 7.62
CA ILE A 398 19.62 -11.99 7.42
C ILE A 398 20.22 -11.48 8.73
N LEU A 399 21.52 -11.22 8.73
CA LEU A 399 22.29 -10.81 9.90
C LEU A 399 22.77 -9.35 9.82
N GLY A 400 22.37 -8.65 8.77
CA GLY A 400 22.78 -7.27 8.48
C GLY A 400 21.65 -6.29 8.75
N GLY A 401 21.96 -5.16 9.38
CA GLY A 401 20.98 -4.12 9.72
C GLY A 401 20.72 -4.02 11.22
N TYR A 402 20.15 -2.89 11.63
CA TYR A 402 19.77 -2.70 13.03
C TYR A 402 18.54 -3.55 13.36
N GLY A 403 18.66 -4.38 14.40
CA GLY A 403 17.64 -5.32 14.85
C GLY A 403 17.69 -6.70 14.20
N ALA A 404 18.48 -6.87 13.13
CA ALA A 404 18.68 -8.17 12.50
C ALA A 404 19.55 -9.07 13.39
N ALA A 405 19.10 -10.30 13.62
CA ALA A 405 19.75 -11.27 14.49
C ALA A 405 19.68 -12.67 13.87
N ARG A 406 20.24 -13.67 14.55
CA ARG A 406 20.19 -15.04 14.03
C ARG A 406 18.78 -15.61 14.20
N GLY A 407 18.19 -16.06 13.10
CA GLY A 407 16.90 -16.74 13.09
C GLY A 407 15.74 -15.77 12.91
N ASP A 408 14.63 -16.04 13.57
CA ASP A 408 13.47 -15.15 13.55
C ASP A 408 13.73 -13.89 14.37
N ASP A 409 13.65 -12.72 13.73
CA ASP A 409 13.90 -11.42 14.37
C ASP A 409 12.95 -10.32 13.89
N TYR A 410 12.75 -9.32 14.74
CA TYR A 410 11.84 -8.19 14.51
C TYR A 410 12.25 -7.24 13.36
N ALA A 411 13.41 -7.41 12.73
CA ALA A 411 13.85 -6.58 11.60
C ALA A 411 13.71 -7.25 10.24
N SER A 412 14.06 -8.53 10.14
CA SER A 412 14.15 -9.31 8.91
C SER A 412 13.14 -10.46 8.84
N GLY A 413 12.43 -10.73 9.95
CA GLY A 413 11.52 -11.85 10.11
C GLY A 413 12.28 -13.16 10.07
N PHE A 414 11.77 -14.11 9.29
CA PHE A 414 12.43 -15.41 9.14
C PHE A 414 13.66 -15.37 8.21
N GLY A 415 13.95 -14.23 7.58
CA GLY A 415 15.03 -14.06 6.60
C GLY A 415 14.52 -13.72 5.18
N PHE A 416 15.32 -14.05 4.16
CA PHE A 416 15.06 -13.68 2.76
C PHE A 416 14.74 -14.89 1.87
N PRO A 417 13.46 -15.15 1.54
CA PRO A 417 13.12 -16.28 0.68
C PRO A 417 13.58 -16.04 -0.77
N ARG A 418 14.19 -17.06 -1.36
CA ARG A 418 14.80 -17.00 -2.70
C ARG A 418 14.24 -18.07 -3.63
N VAL A 419 14.44 -17.90 -4.94
CA VAL A 419 14.21 -18.94 -5.95
C VAL A 419 15.24 -20.06 -5.72
N GLN A 420 14.82 -21.31 -5.92
CA GLN A 420 15.68 -22.50 -5.78
C GLN A 420 16.13 -23.04 -7.12
#